data_AF-A0A3D6CH49-F1
#
_entry.id   AF-A0A3D6CH49-F1
#
_cell.length_a   1.000
_cell.length_b   1.000
_cell.length_c   1.000
_cell.angle_alpha   90.00
_cell.angle_beta   90.00
_cell.angle_gamma   90.00
#
_symmetry.space_group_name_H-M   'P 1'
#
loop_
_entity.id
_entity.type
_entity.pdbx_description
1 polymer ?
#
loop_
_entity_poly.entity_id
_entity_poly.type
_entity_poly.pdbx_seq_one_letter_code
_entity_poly.pdbx_strand_id
1 'polypeptide(L)'
;APPIKKNPVEAKPKLDTTVKLTRNDTVQLKPLAQNQPKPVQKLLERKNKEMSRLVVNVRNINIKVYDNGVVDNDTVSIYYNGKLLVNKKRLTEDAINLNITLDEDADLHKITMYAENLGSIPPNTALVVVTAGKKRYELFSSANLEENAVLVFEYKPVE
;
A
#
# COMPACT_ATOMS: atom_id res chain seq x y z
N ALA A 1 -28.16 -64.62 -19.50
CA ALA A 1 -27.46 -63.35 -19.21
C ALA A 1 -26.06 -63.42 -19.80
N PRO A 2 -25.67 -62.47 -20.68
CA PRO A 2 -24.39 -62.51 -21.39
C PRO A 2 -23.21 -61.95 -20.54
N PRO A 3 -21.95 -62.30 -20.89
CA PRO A 3 -20.76 -62.08 -20.07
C PRO A 3 -20.13 -60.69 -20.25
N ILE A 4 -19.63 -60.10 -19.16
CA ILE A 4 -18.87 -58.84 -19.15
C ILE A 4 -17.40 -59.14 -19.51
N LYS A 5 -16.92 -58.50 -20.59
CA LYS A 5 -15.55 -58.62 -21.14
C LYS A 5 -14.56 -57.67 -20.45
N LYS A 6 -13.28 -58.05 -20.59
CA LYS A 6 -12.04 -57.64 -19.91
C LYS A 6 -11.47 -56.24 -20.28
N ASN A 7 -10.78 -55.61 -19.31
CA ASN A 7 -9.49 -54.82 -19.26
C ASN A 7 -9.09 -53.82 -20.39
N PRO A 8 -8.06 -52.92 -20.28
CA PRO A 8 -7.14 -52.54 -19.17
C PRO A 8 -6.88 -51.00 -18.99
N VAL A 9 -5.94 -50.69 -18.06
CA VAL A 9 -5.12 -49.48 -17.74
C VAL A 9 -4.75 -48.53 -18.91
N GLU A 10 -4.56 -47.19 -18.67
CA GLU A 10 -3.30 -46.41 -18.86
C GLU A 10 -3.41 -44.86 -19.07
N ALA A 11 -2.44 -44.15 -18.45
CA ALA A 11 -1.72 -42.88 -18.75
C ALA A 11 -2.37 -41.50 -19.09
N LYS A 12 -1.66 -40.48 -18.57
CA LYS A 12 -1.72 -39.02 -18.80
C LYS A 12 -1.32 -38.62 -20.24
N PRO A 13 -1.69 -37.41 -20.70
CA PRO A 13 -0.90 -36.66 -21.69
C PRO A 13 -0.20 -35.43 -21.07
N LYS A 14 1.10 -35.30 -21.37
CA LYS A 14 1.84 -34.02 -21.42
C LYS A 14 1.48 -33.33 -22.74
N LEU A 15 1.41 -32.00 -22.75
CA LEU A 15 1.58 -31.24 -24.00
C LEU A 15 2.72 -30.24 -23.82
N ASP A 16 3.76 -30.51 -24.60
CA ASP A 16 4.95 -29.70 -24.80
C ASP A 16 4.71 -28.87 -26.06
N THR A 17 4.85 -27.55 -26.02
CA THR A 17 4.99 -26.75 -27.24
C THR A 17 5.84 -25.51 -26.95
N THR A 18 7.11 -25.66 -27.27
CA THR A 18 8.04 -24.55 -27.46
C THR A 18 7.56 -23.67 -28.63
N VAL A 19 7.28 -22.39 -28.38
CA VAL A 19 7.13 -21.37 -29.45
C VAL A 19 8.15 -20.27 -29.19
N LYS A 20 9.06 -20.11 -30.16
CA LYS A 20 10.09 -19.07 -30.24
C LYS A 20 9.42 -17.70 -30.32
N LEU A 21 9.76 -16.79 -29.41
CA LEU A 21 9.38 -15.38 -29.50
C LEU A 21 10.55 -14.55 -30.03
N THR A 22 10.46 -14.21 -31.31
CA THR A 22 11.26 -13.15 -31.94
C THR A 22 10.40 -11.90 -32.09
N ARG A 23 10.93 -10.80 -31.54
CA ARG A 23 10.83 -9.40 -31.98
C ARG A 23 9.50 -8.63 -31.79
N ASN A 24 9.58 -7.72 -30.83
CA ASN A 24 9.07 -6.34 -30.76
C ASN A 24 7.76 -6.00 -31.50
N ASP A 25 6.67 -5.94 -30.74
CA ASP A 25 5.60 -4.98 -30.98
C ASP A 25 5.19 -4.30 -29.68
N THR A 26 5.30 -2.98 -29.73
CA THR A 26 4.92 -1.93 -28.79
C THR A 26 3.73 -2.28 -27.88
N VAL A 27 4.02 -2.63 -26.61
CA VAL A 27 2.97 -2.73 -25.58
C VAL A 27 2.56 -1.32 -25.17
N GLN A 28 1.46 -0.84 -25.76
CA GLN A 28 0.70 0.27 -25.19
C GLN A 28 0.20 -0.15 -23.81
N LEU A 29 0.75 0.44 -22.75
CA LEU A 29 0.25 0.26 -21.38
C LEU A 29 -1.17 0.84 -21.31
N LYS A 30 -2.18 -0.02 -21.36
CA LYS A 30 -3.57 0.35 -21.07
C LYS A 30 -3.67 0.80 -19.60
N PRO A 31 -4.41 1.87 -19.26
CA PRO A 31 -4.48 2.34 -17.87
C PRO A 31 -5.22 1.32 -17.00
N LEU A 32 -4.59 0.87 -15.91
CA LEU A 32 -5.16 -0.04 -14.90
C LEU A 32 -6.34 0.55 -14.08
N ALA A 33 -6.93 1.67 -14.51
CA ALA A 33 -7.81 2.50 -13.68
C ALA A 33 -9.29 2.09 -13.64
N GLN A 34 -9.76 1.12 -14.44
CA GLN A 34 -11.21 0.93 -14.63
C GLN A 34 -11.93 0.00 -13.63
N ASN A 35 -11.22 -0.79 -12.81
CA ASN A 35 -11.85 -1.77 -11.90
C ASN A 35 -11.48 -1.62 -10.41
N GLN A 36 -10.88 -0.48 -10.03
CA GLN A 36 -10.51 -0.23 -8.63
C GLN A 36 -11.72 0.33 -7.84
N PRO A 37 -11.91 -0.02 -6.55
CA PRO A 37 -12.93 0.60 -5.71
C PRO A 37 -12.82 2.13 -5.76
N LYS A 38 -13.95 2.86 -5.81
CA LYS A 38 -14.01 4.34 -5.88
C LYS A 38 -13.02 5.10 -4.97
N PRO A 39 -12.72 4.66 -3.72
CA PRO A 39 -11.73 5.30 -2.86
C PRO A 39 -10.28 5.25 -3.37
N VAL A 40 -9.92 4.25 -4.17
CA VAL A 40 -8.57 4.10 -4.74
C VAL A 40 -8.40 4.96 -5.99
N GLN A 41 -9.48 5.19 -6.75
CA GLN A 41 -9.43 6.04 -7.94
C GLN A 41 -9.06 7.50 -7.60
N LYS A 42 -9.66 8.07 -6.54
CA LYS A 42 -9.34 9.42 -6.04
C LYS A 42 -7.93 9.55 -5.49
N LEU A 43 -7.36 8.48 -4.93
CA LEU A 43 -5.98 8.47 -4.45
C LEU A 43 -4.99 8.70 -5.60
N LEU A 44 -5.28 8.12 -6.77
CA LEU A 44 -4.44 8.17 -7.97
C LEU A 44 -4.54 9.49 -8.75
N GLU A 45 -5.62 10.25 -8.55
CA GLU A 45 -5.82 11.56 -9.20
C GLU A 45 -4.96 12.66 -8.56
N ARG A 46 -4.58 12.51 -7.29
CA ARG A 46 -3.78 13.48 -6.54
C ARG A 46 -2.28 13.24 -6.71
N LYS A 47 -1.50 14.32 -6.63
CA LYS A 47 -0.04 14.22 -6.64
C LYS A 47 0.45 13.61 -5.33
N ASN A 48 1.41 12.70 -5.40
CA ASN A 48 2.07 12.14 -4.21
C ASN A 48 3.32 12.96 -3.88
N LYS A 49 3.39 13.49 -2.66
CA LYS A 49 4.56 14.17 -2.12
C LYS A 49 5.27 13.26 -1.13
N GLU A 50 6.51 12.88 -1.43
CA GLU A 50 7.35 12.14 -0.48
C GLU A 50 7.74 13.08 0.67
N MET A 51 7.26 12.78 1.87
CA MET A 51 7.51 13.56 3.08
C MET A 51 8.72 13.05 3.84
N SER A 52 8.98 11.74 3.80
CA SER A 52 10.11 11.11 4.47
C SER A 52 10.41 9.75 3.86
N ARG A 53 11.67 9.33 4.02
CA ARG A 53 12.16 8.02 3.64
C ARG A 53 12.98 7.41 4.78
N LEU A 54 12.66 6.18 5.17
CA LEU A 54 13.36 5.44 6.21
C LEU A 54 13.82 4.09 5.70
N VAL A 55 15.09 3.75 5.96
CA VAL A 55 15.58 2.38 5.78
C VAL A 55 15.25 1.59 7.05
N VAL A 56 14.53 0.48 6.90
CA VAL A 56 14.14 -0.39 8.00
C VAL A 56 14.59 -1.83 7.72
N ASN A 57 14.98 -2.54 8.75
CA ASN A 57 15.50 -3.90 8.66
C ASN A 57 14.63 -4.94 9.37
N VAL A 58 13.46 -4.51 9.85
CA VAL A 58 12.47 -5.39 10.47
C VAL A 58 11.20 -5.38 9.63
N ARG A 59 10.56 -6.53 9.56
CA ARG A 59 9.34 -6.72 8.78
C ARG A 59 8.12 -6.09 9.45
N ASN A 60 8.02 -6.16 10.77
CA ASN A 60 6.89 -5.61 11.50
C ASN A 60 7.22 -4.21 12.00
N ILE A 61 6.44 -3.23 11.56
CA ILE A 61 6.55 -1.84 12.01
C ILE A 61 5.24 -1.40 12.65
N ASN A 62 5.36 -0.64 13.72
CA ASN A 62 4.25 0.06 14.35
C ASN A 62 4.29 1.53 13.94
N ILE A 63 3.16 2.07 13.50
CA ILE A 63 3.01 3.48 13.12
C ILE A 63 1.88 4.07 13.93
N LYS A 64 2.16 5.18 14.62
CA LYS A 64 1.15 5.98 15.31
C LYS A 64 1.06 7.34 14.65
N VAL A 65 -0.15 7.73 14.29
CA VAL A 65 -0.43 9.03 13.66
C VAL A 65 -1.26 9.86 14.61
N TYR A 66 -0.80 11.09 14.86
CA TYR A 66 -1.39 12.06 15.77
C TYR A 66 -1.69 13.34 15.00
N ASP A 67 -2.66 14.12 15.48
CA ASP A 67 -2.72 15.53 15.11
C ASP A 67 -1.42 16.26 15.51
N ASN A 68 -1.05 17.29 14.75
CA ASN A 68 0.14 18.10 15.01
C ASN A 68 -0.22 19.57 15.26
N GLY A 69 -1.07 19.82 16.25
CA GLY A 69 -1.33 21.17 16.74
C GLY A 69 -2.66 21.28 17.45
N VAL A 70 -3.68 21.66 16.68
CA VAL A 70 -5.04 21.90 17.19
C VAL A 70 -6.00 20.94 16.50
N VAL A 71 -6.69 20.15 17.31
CA VAL A 71 -7.69 19.19 16.81
C VAL A 71 -8.89 19.92 16.22
N ASP A 72 -8.96 20.03 14.90
CA ASP A 72 -9.89 20.95 14.24
C ASP A 72 -10.83 20.30 13.20
N ASN A 73 -11.10 19.01 13.43
CA ASN A 73 -12.03 18.14 12.67
C ASN A 73 -11.55 17.78 11.28
N ASP A 74 -10.25 17.93 11.03
CA ASP A 74 -9.63 17.35 9.86
C ASP A 74 -9.65 15.81 9.95
N THR A 75 -9.85 15.15 8.81
CA THR A 75 -10.03 13.70 8.69
C THR A 75 -9.18 13.17 7.56
N VAL A 76 -8.60 11.99 7.79
CA VAL A 76 -7.69 11.35 6.85
C VAL A 76 -8.08 9.89 6.60
N SER A 77 -7.74 9.42 5.41
CA SER A 77 -7.64 8.01 5.09
C SER A 77 -6.17 7.64 4.94
N ILE A 78 -5.79 6.44 5.41
CA ILE A 78 -4.41 5.96 5.36
C ILE A 78 -4.35 4.69 4.53
N TYR A 79 -3.38 4.63 3.63
CA TYR A 79 -3.19 3.53 2.69
C TYR A 79 -1.78 2.94 2.82
N TYR A 80 -1.67 1.63 2.62
CA TYR A 80 -0.40 0.93 2.46
C TYR A 80 -0.31 0.35 1.06
N ASN A 81 0.68 0.78 0.27
CA ASN A 81 0.85 0.39 -1.13
C ASN A 81 -0.47 0.49 -1.94
N GLY A 82 -1.23 1.56 -1.69
CA GLY A 82 -2.52 1.82 -2.33
C GLY A 82 -3.73 1.07 -1.75
N LYS A 83 -3.51 0.13 -0.81
CA LYS A 83 -4.59 -0.56 -0.09
C LYS A 83 -5.02 0.24 1.13
N LEU A 84 -6.31 0.50 1.25
CA LEU A 84 -6.88 1.23 2.39
C LEU A 84 -6.66 0.45 3.70
N LEU A 85 -6.09 1.13 4.70
CA LEU A 85 -5.92 0.64 6.06
C LEU A 85 -6.88 1.29 7.04
N VAL A 86 -7.03 2.62 6.92
CA VAL A 86 -7.91 3.43 7.76
C VAL A 86 -8.75 4.30 6.85
N ASN A 87 -10.05 4.31 7.09
CA ASN A 87 -11.02 5.06 6.32
C ASN A 87 -11.55 6.24 7.14
N LYS A 88 -11.35 7.47 6.68
CA LYS A 88 -11.99 8.69 7.20
C LYS A 88 -11.93 8.84 8.73
N LYS A 89 -10.73 8.73 9.28
CA LYS A 89 -10.49 8.90 10.71
C LYS A 89 -10.05 10.33 11.01
N ARG A 90 -10.63 10.92 12.05
CA ARG A 90 -10.24 12.25 12.55
C ARG A 90 -8.83 12.21 13.13
N LEU A 91 -8.00 13.23 12.84
CA LEU A 91 -6.75 13.42 13.56
C LEU A 91 -7.04 14.03 14.93
N THR A 92 -6.41 13.48 15.97
CA THR A 92 -6.60 13.86 17.37
C THR A 92 -5.29 13.69 18.14
N GLU A 93 -5.29 14.10 19.41
CA GLU A 93 -4.22 13.76 20.36
C GLU A 93 -4.13 12.23 20.61
N ASP A 94 -5.23 11.50 20.43
CA ASP A 94 -5.22 10.04 20.45
C ASP A 94 -4.65 9.46 19.15
N ALA A 95 -3.76 8.49 19.29
CA ALA A 95 -3.07 7.86 18.18
C ALA A 95 -4.01 7.00 17.31
N ILE A 96 -3.94 7.20 15.99
CA ILE A 96 -4.32 6.16 15.04
C ILE A 96 -3.16 5.14 15.00
N ASN A 97 -3.39 3.95 15.54
CA ASN A 97 -2.37 2.92 15.66
C ASN A 97 -2.46 1.90 14.51
N LEU A 98 -1.36 1.74 13.77
CA LEU A 98 -1.23 0.84 12.63
C LEU A 98 -0.10 -0.16 12.88
N ASN A 99 -0.41 -1.45 12.83
CA ASN A 99 0.59 -2.52 12.81
C ASN A 99 0.72 -3.03 11.38
N ILE A 100 1.86 -2.75 10.75
CA ILE A 100 2.12 -3.10 9.35
C ILE A 100 3.16 -4.20 9.30
N THR A 101 2.87 -5.23 8.51
CA THR A 101 3.82 -6.26 8.11
C THR A 101 4.27 -5.94 6.69
N LEU A 102 5.55 -5.61 6.53
CA LEU A 102 6.15 -5.36 5.24
C LEU A 102 6.15 -6.64 4.39
N ASP A 103 5.98 -6.45 3.09
CA ASP A 103 6.08 -7.50 2.08
C ASP A 103 7.55 -7.82 1.83
N GLU A 104 7.94 -9.10 1.88
CA GLU A 104 9.33 -9.50 1.71
C GLU A 104 9.77 -9.49 0.24
N ASP A 105 8.79 -9.54 -0.68
CA ASP A 105 9.04 -9.54 -2.12
C ASP A 105 9.15 -8.10 -2.70
N ALA A 106 9.11 -7.07 -1.84
CA ALA A 106 9.18 -5.67 -2.25
C ALA A 106 10.21 -4.88 -1.42
N ASP A 107 11.05 -4.12 -2.11
CA ASP A 107 12.03 -3.24 -1.45
C ASP A 107 11.40 -1.95 -0.91
N LEU A 108 10.30 -1.50 -1.52
CA LEU A 108 9.69 -0.20 -1.24
C LEU A 108 8.24 -0.36 -0.77
N HIS A 109 7.98 0.27 0.36
CA HIS A 109 6.66 0.32 0.97
C HIS A 109 6.24 1.77 1.18
N LYS A 110 4.99 2.08 0.86
CA LYS A 110 4.46 3.43 0.94
C LYS A 110 3.27 3.47 1.88
N ILE A 111 3.37 4.33 2.89
CA ILE A 111 2.22 4.77 3.66
C ILE A 111 1.78 6.12 3.11
N THR A 112 0.56 6.16 2.59
CA THR A 112 -0.01 7.39 2.03
C THR A 112 -1.11 7.90 2.94
N MET A 113 -0.97 9.15 3.38
CA MET A 113 -2.00 9.90 4.08
C MET A 113 -2.76 10.75 3.06
N TYR A 114 -4.08 10.55 3.01
CA TYR A 114 -5.01 11.23 2.14
C TYR A 114 -5.93 12.11 2.97
N ALA A 115 -5.96 13.42 2.71
CA ALA A 115 -6.89 14.34 3.38
C ALA A 115 -8.31 14.18 2.80
N GLU A 116 -9.27 13.77 3.63
CA GLU A 116 -10.68 13.64 3.26
C GLU A 116 -11.41 14.98 3.35
N ASN A 117 -10.96 15.84 4.27
CA ASN A 117 -11.30 17.26 4.40
C ASN A 117 -10.07 18.00 4.99
N LEU A 118 -10.16 19.31 5.16
CA LEU A 118 -9.06 20.15 5.67
C LEU A 118 -9.21 20.61 7.12
N GLY A 119 -10.26 20.18 7.82
CA GLY A 119 -10.64 20.81 9.09
C GLY A 119 -10.91 22.30 8.90
N SER A 120 -10.54 23.10 9.90
CA SER A 120 -10.65 24.57 9.87
C SER A 120 -9.35 25.28 9.50
N ILE A 121 -8.20 24.60 9.62
CA ILE A 121 -6.84 25.12 9.42
C ILE A 121 -6.12 24.19 8.44
N PRO A 122 -6.05 24.55 7.15
CA PRO A 122 -5.29 23.77 6.17
C PRO A 122 -3.76 24.01 6.32
N PRO A 123 -2.91 23.05 5.91
CA PRO A 123 -3.22 21.67 5.51
C PRO A 123 -3.41 20.74 6.71
N ASN A 124 -3.82 19.48 6.48
CA ASN A 124 -3.83 18.46 7.54
C ASN A 124 -2.39 18.08 7.86
N THR A 125 -1.94 18.44 9.05
CA THR A 125 -0.60 18.09 9.53
C THR A 125 -0.68 17.01 10.58
N ALA A 126 0.22 16.03 10.51
CA ALA A 126 0.28 14.94 11.46
C ALA A 126 1.72 14.69 11.95
N LEU A 127 1.83 14.36 13.23
CA LEU A 127 3.04 13.75 13.79
C LEU A 127 2.91 12.24 13.61
N VAL A 128 3.90 11.64 12.96
CA VAL A 128 3.94 10.20 12.70
C VAL A 128 5.11 9.59 13.45
N VAL A 129 4.78 8.76 14.43
CA VAL A 129 5.77 8.02 15.23
C VAL A 129 5.88 6.60 14.66
N VAL A 130 7.05 6.26 14.14
CA VAL A 130 7.35 4.92 13.61
C VAL A 130 8.24 4.18 14.60
N THR A 131 7.84 2.96 14.97
CA THR A 131 8.68 2.02 15.74
C THR A 131 8.99 0.82 14.86
N ALA A 132 10.28 0.61 14.60
CA ALA A 132 10.82 -0.48 13.80
C ALA A 132 11.89 -1.21 14.62
N GLY A 133 11.50 -2.31 15.26
CA GLY A 133 12.36 -3.04 16.20
C GLY A 133 12.69 -2.17 17.41
N LYS A 134 13.98 -1.90 17.63
CA LYS A 134 14.46 -1.02 18.73
C LYS A 134 14.54 0.45 18.33
N LYS A 135 14.29 0.79 17.07
CA LYS A 135 14.42 2.15 16.55
C LYS A 135 13.06 2.84 16.58
N ARG A 136 13.04 4.10 17.01
CA ARG A 136 11.87 4.97 17.01
C ARG A 136 12.20 6.24 16.23
N TYR A 137 11.28 6.65 15.36
CA TYR A 137 11.40 7.82 14.50
C TYR A 137 10.17 8.70 14.68
N GLU A 138 10.38 10.01 14.64
CA GLU A 138 9.32 11.01 14.61
C GLU A 138 9.40 11.74 13.27
N LEU A 139 8.33 11.66 12.50
CA LEU A 139 8.23 12.20 11.15
C LEU A 139 7.05 13.16 11.08
N PHE A 140 7.13 14.13 10.19
CA PHE A 140 6.02 15.03 9.91
C PHE A 140 5.35 14.65 8.60
N SER A 141 4.02 14.73 8.57
CA SER A 141 3.19 14.48 7.40
C SER A 141 2.29 15.69 7.17
N SER A 142 2.08 16.07 5.91
CA SER A 142 1.26 17.22 5.52
C SER A 142 0.52 16.90 4.23
N ALA A 143 -0.80 16.71 4.31
CA ALA A 143 -1.65 16.40 3.16
C ALA A 143 -2.73 17.47 2.97
N ASN A 144 -3.17 17.66 1.72
CA ASN A 144 -4.29 18.54 1.40
C ASN A 144 -5.18 17.91 0.31
N LEU A 145 -6.10 18.69 -0.26
CA LEU A 145 -7.04 18.19 -1.27
C LEU A 145 -6.45 17.97 -2.67
N GLU A 146 -5.17 18.30 -2.88
CA GLU A 146 -4.44 18.18 -4.15
C GLU A 146 -3.22 17.26 -4.06
N GLU A 147 -2.53 17.26 -2.91
CA GLU A 147 -1.33 16.48 -2.63
C GLU A 147 -1.55 15.51 -1.47
N ASN A 148 -1.25 14.23 -1.71
CA ASN A 148 -1.14 13.23 -0.67
C ASN A 148 0.25 13.28 -0.04
N ALA A 149 0.34 13.01 1.26
CA ALA A 149 1.62 12.83 1.94
C ALA A 149 2.03 11.36 1.92
N VAL A 150 3.27 11.08 1.50
CA VAL A 150 3.81 9.72 1.39
C VAL A 150 5.03 9.54 2.28
N LEU A 151 4.99 8.54 3.15
CA LEU A 151 6.14 8.03 3.89
C LEU A 151 6.62 6.77 3.19
N VAL A 152 7.91 6.74 2.84
CA VAL A 152 8.54 5.60 2.15
C VAL A 152 9.39 4.82 3.13
N PHE A 153 9.16 3.51 3.22
CA PHE A 153 10.03 2.58 3.92
C PHE A 153 10.77 1.74 2.89
N GLU A 154 12.10 1.81 2.94
CA GLU A 154 13.00 0.96 2.17
C GLU A 154 13.38 -0.23 3.04
N TYR A 155 12.88 -1.41 2.70
CA TYR A 155 13.08 -2.62 3.49
C TYR A 155 14.39 -3.30 3.10
N LYS A 156 15.29 -3.42 4.07
CA LYS A 156 16.60 -4.07 3.94
C LYS A 156 16.79 -5.04 5.11
N PRO A 157 16.24 -6.27 5.03
CA PRO A 157 16.45 -7.26 6.08
C PRO A 157 17.94 -7.53 6.25
N VAL A 158 18.35 -7.75 7.50
CA VAL A 158 19.69 -8.28 7.78
C VAL A 158 19.59 -9.79 7.65
N GLU A 159 20.41 -10.38 6.77
CA GLU A 159 20.57 -11.84 6.66
C GLU A 159 21.02 -12.49 7.98
#